data_AF-A0A067C4Y1-F1
#
_entry.id   AF-A0A067C4Y1-F1
#
_cell.length_a   1.000
_cell.length_b   1.000
_cell.length_c   1.000
_cell.angle_alpha   90.00
_cell.angle_beta   90.00
_cell.angle_gamma   90.00
#
_symmetry.space_group_name_H-M   'P 1'
#
loop_
_entity.id
_entity.type
_entity.pdbx_description
1 polymer ?
#
loop_
_entity_poly.entity_id
_entity_poly.type
_entity_poly.pdbx_seq_one_letter_code
_entity_poly.pdbx_strand_id
1 'polypeptide(L)'
;MLADVNARIQLLTKRIGDTAARAALNETKRDEWKALQRLNTQKKTVLELTFKLQMPKDMACAEFVQAQTQGIQEDNDRERVLEDQVLDLSAQVKQSEMNLNALLQESARRTEDAQLLDRVNKHEHLIEMARWYEQMTGFVQSISGIHVLPSDGDTMHVRIRNFTLSLTVDVMNGTLQGAALAPDTVDIADLVEIAVEENDVALLLREARHRIASHEKLEADVATLQQQGVMCERTSADRVQLTVRNTLYHVDTSSEYGHDSEWLHVRWMKPSDPRLLNAINKEEQCATLPTLVDRLLQLHA
;
A
#
# COMPACT_ATOMS: atom_id res chain seq x y z
N MET A 1 21.44 -0.25 3.26
CA MET A 1 21.90 1.14 3.08
C MET A 1 20.88 2.18 3.57
N LEU A 2 19.58 2.11 3.24
CA LEU A 2 18.57 3.04 3.74
C LEU A 2 18.42 3.09 5.28
N ALA A 3 18.49 1.92 5.94
CA ALA A 3 18.46 1.85 7.41
C ALA A 3 19.65 2.57 8.07
N ASP A 4 20.81 2.57 7.40
CA ASP A 4 22.04 3.20 7.88
C ASP A 4 21.98 4.74 7.71
N VAL A 5 21.37 5.21 6.62
CA VAL A 5 21.10 6.65 6.41
C VAL A 5 20.08 7.17 7.42
N ASN A 6 18.98 6.44 7.65
CA ASN A 6 17.95 6.84 8.63
C ASN A 6 18.48 6.83 10.07
N ALA A 7 19.27 5.83 10.46
CA ALA A 7 19.92 5.80 11.77
C ALA A 7 20.86 7.01 11.97
N ARG A 8 21.51 7.46 10.90
CA ARG A 8 22.45 8.58 10.94
C ARG A 8 21.74 9.94 10.99
N ILE A 9 20.62 10.09 10.30
CA ILE A 9 19.73 11.26 10.42
C ILE A 9 19.21 11.37 11.85
N GLN A 10 18.73 10.27 12.45
CA GLN A 10 18.28 10.27 13.84
C GLN A 10 19.40 10.64 14.83
N LEU A 11 20.63 10.17 14.58
CA LEU A 11 21.79 10.49 15.40
C LEU A 11 22.19 11.98 15.29
N LEU A 12 22.09 12.56 14.09
CA LEU A 12 22.33 13.99 13.86
C LEU A 12 21.27 14.85 14.55
N THR A 13 19.99 14.54 14.38
CA THR A 13 18.89 15.27 15.02
C THR A 13 19.01 15.24 16.54
N LYS A 14 19.34 14.07 17.11
CA LYS A 14 19.57 13.94 18.55
C LYS A 14 20.73 14.83 19.03
N ARG A 15 21.86 14.84 18.32
CA ARG A 15 23.01 15.68 18.69
C ARG A 15 22.74 17.17 18.55
N ILE A 16 21.95 17.59 17.57
CA ILE A 16 21.51 18.98 17.43
C ILE A 16 20.69 19.40 18.65
N GLY A 17 19.75 18.56 19.08
CA GLY A 17 18.98 18.77 20.31
C GLY A 17 19.86 18.84 21.56
N ASP A 18 20.80 17.90 21.72
CA ASP A 18 21.72 17.88 22.85
C ASP A 18 22.63 19.12 22.90
N THR A 19 23.06 19.62 21.73
CA THR A 19 23.90 20.82 21.63
C THR A 19 23.11 22.08 21.99
N ALA A 20 21.86 22.19 21.50
CA ALA A 20 20.97 23.30 21.84
C ALA A 20 20.63 23.33 23.34
N ALA A 21 20.38 22.16 23.94
CA ALA A 21 20.12 22.04 25.37
C ALA A 21 21.34 22.45 26.22
N ARG A 22 22.55 22.05 25.82
CA ARG A 22 23.80 22.47 26.48
C ARG A 22 24.09 23.96 26.33
N ALA A 23 23.80 24.53 25.17
CA ALA A 23 23.93 25.97 24.95
C ALA A 23 22.97 26.77 25.86
N ALA A 24 21.71 26.35 25.96
CA ALA A 24 20.73 26.96 26.86
C ALA A 24 21.16 26.84 28.33
N LEU A 25 21.66 25.68 28.75
CA LEU A 25 22.17 25.48 30.11
C LEU A 25 23.38 26.39 30.41
N ASN A 26 24.30 26.55 29.46
CA ASN A 26 25.45 27.45 29.61
C ASN A 26 25.00 28.90 29.80
N GLU A 27 24.02 29.36 29.02
CA GLU A 27 23.49 30.72 29.16
C GLU A 27 22.86 30.94 30.53
N THR A 28 22.07 29.99 31.03
CA THR A 28 21.48 30.09 32.38
C THR A 28 22.56 30.16 33.48
N LYS A 29 23.64 29.38 33.36
CA LYS A 29 24.74 29.38 34.33
C LYS A 29 25.55 30.68 34.28
N ARG A 30 25.73 31.26 33.09
CA ARG A 30 26.36 32.58 32.93
C ARG A 30 25.55 33.69 33.59
N ASP A 31 24.23 33.63 33.47
CA ASP A 31 23.35 34.60 34.11
C ASP A 31 23.32 34.45 35.63
N GLU A 32 23.30 33.22 36.15
CA GLU A 32 23.46 32.94 37.58
C GLU A 32 24.80 33.49 38.12
N TRP A 33 25.89 33.27 37.39
CA TRP A 33 27.22 33.78 37.75
C TRP A 33 27.25 35.32 37.79
N LYS A 34 26.74 35.99 36.75
CA LYS A 34 26.64 37.46 36.73
C LYS A 34 25.77 38.00 37.87
N ALA A 35 24.70 37.31 38.23
CA ALA A 35 23.84 37.70 39.34
C ALA A 35 24.56 37.59 40.69
N LEU A 36 25.29 36.50 40.93
CA LEU A 36 26.10 36.31 42.14
C LEU A 36 27.23 37.35 42.23
N GLN A 37 27.90 37.65 41.11
CA GLN A 37 28.95 38.67 41.07
C GLN A 37 28.40 40.06 41.45
N ARG A 38 27.21 40.42 40.94
CA ARG A 38 26.52 41.68 41.33
C ARG A 38 26.15 41.69 42.80
N LEU A 39 25.62 40.57 43.31
CA LEU A 39 25.25 40.45 44.72
C LEU A 39 26.48 40.57 45.63
N ASN A 40 27.61 39.95 45.28
CA ASN A 40 28.84 40.03 46.05
C ASN A 40 29.42 41.45 46.04
N THR A 41 29.40 42.10 44.87
CA THR A 41 29.76 43.53 44.75
C THR A 41 28.89 44.39 45.67
N GLN A 42 27.58 44.17 45.68
CA GLN A 42 26.66 44.88 46.58
C GLN A 42 26.94 44.56 48.05
N LYS A 43 27.15 43.30 48.42
CA LYS A 43 27.52 42.90 49.80
C LYS A 43 28.81 43.57 50.24
N LYS A 44 29.83 43.65 49.38
CA LYS A 44 31.10 44.34 49.64
C LYS A 44 30.89 45.85 49.83
N THR A 45 30.10 46.49 48.98
CA THR A 45 29.75 47.92 49.14
C THR A 45 28.95 48.16 50.42
N VAL A 46 27.98 47.30 50.73
CA VAL A 46 27.23 47.35 52.00
C VAL A 46 28.18 47.17 53.15
N LEU A 47 29.13 46.24 53.10
CA LEU A 47 30.15 46.05 54.12
C LEU A 47 31.02 47.29 54.37
N GLU A 48 31.51 47.90 53.30
CA GLU A 48 32.26 49.17 53.34
C GLU A 48 31.42 50.32 53.92
N LEU A 49 30.10 50.31 53.68
CA LEU A 49 29.14 51.28 54.24
C LEU A 49 28.67 50.93 55.67
N THR A 50 28.59 49.65 56.03
CA THR A 50 28.13 49.14 57.34
C THR A 50 29.24 49.23 58.38
N PHE A 51 30.51 49.23 57.96
CA PHE A 51 31.61 49.71 58.80
C PHE A 51 31.43 51.20 59.22
N LYS A 52 30.51 51.94 58.57
CA LYS A 52 30.03 53.28 59.00
C LYS A 52 28.61 53.27 59.60
N LEU A 53 27.88 52.14 59.66
CA LEU A 53 26.51 52.05 60.17
C LEU A 53 26.32 50.86 61.14
N GLN A 54 26.10 51.24 62.40
CA GLN A 54 25.67 50.49 63.60
C GLN A 54 25.38 48.98 63.47
N MET A 55 26.11 48.21 64.30
CA MET A 55 25.85 46.78 64.53
C MET A 55 24.48 46.52 65.17
N PRO A 56 23.80 45.40 64.83
CA PRO A 56 22.65 44.91 65.57
C PRO A 56 23.00 44.63 67.04
N LYS A 57 22.10 44.97 67.96
CA LYS A 57 22.38 45.03 69.41
C LYS A 57 22.66 43.69 70.11
N ASP A 58 22.45 42.55 69.45
CA ASP A 58 22.48 41.23 70.09
C ASP A 58 23.54 40.26 69.52
N MET A 59 24.51 40.74 68.73
CA MET A 59 25.69 39.95 68.33
C MET A 59 26.99 40.62 68.78
N ALA A 60 27.92 39.83 69.31
CA ALA A 60 29.27 40.30 69.55
C ALA A 60 29.95 40.60 68.20
N CYS A 61 30.62 41.75 68.09
CA CYS A 61 31.32 42.21 66.87
C CYS A 61 32.16 41.11 66.20
N ALA A 62 32.86 40.32 67.03
CA ALA A 62 33.73 39.25 66.57
C ALA A 62 32.97 38.10 65.87
N GLU A 63 31.80 37.72 66.38
CA GLU A 63 30.99 36.64 65.82
C GLU A 63 30.36 37.05 64.48
N PHE A 64 29.96 38.32 64.35
CA PHE A 64 29.42 38.85 63.10
C PHE A 64 30.48 38.91 62.00
N VAL A 65 31.68 39.43 62.33
CA VAL A 65 32.81 39.47 61.41
C VAL A 65 33.23 38.05 61.00
N GLN A 66 33.22 37.09 61.92
CA GLN A 66 33.56 35.70 61.63
C GLN A 66 32.53 35.03 60.71
N ALA A 67 31.23 35.13 61.00
CA ALA A 67 30.16 34.56 60.18
C ALA A 67 30.16 35.16 58.75
N GLN A 68 30.45 36.46 58.64
CA GLN A 68 30.53 37.13 57.36
C GLN A 68 31.78 36.77 56.56
N THR A 69 32.93 36.64 57.22
CA THR A 69 34.17 36.20 56.57
C THR A 69 34.03 34.77 56.07
N GLN A 70 33.38 33.90 56.84
CA GLN A 70 33.06 32.54 56.41
C GLN A 70 32.10 32.52 55.21
N GLY A 71 31.05 33.34 55.23
CA GLY A 71 30.12 33.46 54.09
C GLY A 71 30.79 33.97 52.80
N ILE A 72 31.73 34.91 52.91
CA ILE A 72 32.53 35.38 51.76
C ILE A 72 33.43 34.27 51.23
N GLN A 73 34.03 33.47 52.12
CA GLN A 73 34.88 32.35 51.73
C GLN A 73 34.08 31.27 50.99
N GLU A 74 32.91 30.89 51.52
CA GLU A 74 32.02 29.92 50.89
C GLU A 74 31.49 30.40 49.54
N ASP A 75 31.17 31.69 49.40
CA ASP A 75 30.74 32.28 48.12
C ASP A 75 31.89 32.30 47.09
N ASN A 76 33.13 32.62 47.51
CA ASN A 76 34.31 32.57 46.63
C ASN A 76 34.63 31.15 46.16
N ASP A 77 34.52 30.16 47.04
CA ASP A 77 34.76 28.76 46.69
C ASP A 77 33.70 28.25 45.69
N ARG A 78 32.43 28.67 45.85
CA ARG A 78 31.38 28.40 44.87
C ARG A 78 31.63 29.10 43.53
N GLU A 79 32.13 30.34 43.54
CA GLU A 79 32.46 31.09 42.32
C GLU A 79 33.56 30.39 41.52
N ARG A 80 34.62 29.91 42.18
CA ARG A 80 35.69 29.14 41.53
C ARG A 80 35.18 27.86 40.88
N VAL A 81 34.33 27.10 41.57
CA VAL A 81 33.74 25.88 41.02
C VAL A 81 32.88 26.17 39.79
N LEU A 82 32.13 27.27 39.80
CA LEU A 82 31.34 27.68 38.64
C LEU A 82 32.22 28.16 37.47
N GLU A 83 33.32 28.86 37.76
CA GLU A 83 34.28 29.30 36.75
C GLU A 83 34.91 28.11 36.03
N ASP A 84 35.37 27.10 36.78
CA ASP A 84 35.91 25.85 36.21
C ASP A 84 34.85 25.12 35.36
N GLN A 85 33.61 25.03 35.85
CA GLN A 85 32.51 24.39 35.09
C GLN A 85 32.18 25.13 33.79
N VAL A 86 32.23 26.47 33.79
CA VAL A 86 32.00 27.27 32.59
C VAL A 86 33.13 27.06 31.58
N LEU A 87 34.38 26.99 32.02
CA LEU A 87 35.53 26.71 31.16
C LEU A 87 35.42 25.32 30.50
N ASP A 88 35.08 24.30 31.28
CA ASP A 88 34.88 22.94 30.78
C ASP A 88 33.72 22.84 29.79
N LEU A 89 32.57 23.44 30.11
CA LEU A 89 31.42 23.45 29.20
C LEU A 89 31.72 24.22 27.91
N SER A 90 32.43 25.35 28.00
CA SER A 90 32.87 26.10 26.82
C SER A 90 33.83 25.30 25.93
N ALA A 91 34.74 24.53 26.53
CA ALA A 91 35.61 23.62 25.77
C ALA A 91 34.81 22.51 25.09
N GLN A 92 33.84 21.90 25.79
CA GLN A 92 32.98 20.85 25.24
C GLN A 92 32.06 21.35 24.12
N VAL A 93 31.51 22.56 24.24
CA VAL A 93 30.70 23.20 23.18
C VAL A 93 31.57 23.43 21.95
N LYS A 94 32.74 24.03 22.11
CA LYS A 94 33.66 24.30 20.99
C LYS A 94 34.08 23.01 20.28
N GLN A 95 34.37 21.94 21.02
CA GLN A 95 34.69 20.63 20.44
C GLN A 95 33.49 20.03 19.70
N SER A 96 32.27 20.21 20.22
CA SER A 96 31.04 19.72 19.59
C SER A 96 30.73 20.47 18.30
N GLU A 97 30.92 21.79 18.28
CA GLU A 97 30.78 22.63 17.08
C GLU A 97 31.78 22.25 15.99
N MET A 98 33.05 22.02 16.36
CA MET A 98 34.07 21.54 15.42
C MET A 98 33.71 20.19 14.80
N ASN A 99 33.24 19.24 15.62
CA ASN A 99 32.80 17.93 15.15
C ASN A 99 31.56 18.03 14.24
N LEU A 100 30.62 18.94 14.55
CA LEU A 100 29.42 19.16 13.76
C LEU A 100 29.77 19.77 12.39
N ASN A 101 30.68 20.75 12.35
CA ASN A 101 31.18 21.32 11.10
C ASN A 101 31.90 20.29 10.24
N ALA A 102 32.70 19.39 10.83
CA ALA A 102 33.35 18.31 10.10
C ALA A 102 32.33 17.33 9.47
N LEU A 103 31.25 17.01 10.18
CA LEU A 103 30.18 16.16 9.65
C LEU A 103 29.38 16.85 8.54
N LEU A 104 29.12 18.15 8.67
CA LEU A 104 28.47 18.93 7.62
C LEU A 104 29.33 19.02 6.35
N GLN A 105 30.65 19.21 6.49
CA GLN A 105 31.58 19.20 5.36
C GLN A 105 31.66 17.82 4.69
N GLU A 106 31.71 16.74 5.46
CA GLU A 106 31.70 15.38 4.91
C GLU A 106 30.35 15.04 4.25
N SER A 107 29.23 15.56 4.77
CA SER A 107 27.92 15.46 4.12
C SER A 107 27.91 16.20 2.79
N ALA A 108 28.37 17.46 2.77
CA ALA A 108 28.45 18.29 1.57
C ALA A 108 29.31 17.62 0.48
N ARG A 109 30.46 17.07 0.87
CA ARG A 109 31.38 16.33 -0.02
C ARG A 109 30.75 15.05 -0.61
N ARG A 110 29.87 14.38 0.14
CA ARG A 110 29.13 13.19 -0.34
C ARG A 110 27.97 13.53 -1.26
N THR A 111 27.34 14.69 -1.10
CA THR A 111 26.34 15.19 -2.06
C THR A 111 26.96 15.58 -3.41
N GLU A 112 28.23 15.97 -3.43
CA GLU A 112 29.00 16.21 -4.66
C GLU A 112 29.53 14.91 -5.31
N ASP A 113 29.42 13.77 -4.61
CA ASP A 113 29.87 12.48 -5.11
C ASP A 113 28.86 11.96 -6.15
N ALA A 114 29.14 12.26 -7.43
CA ALA A 114 28.25 11.97 -8.56
C ALA A 114 27.76 10.52 -8.61
N GLN A 115 28.53 9.57 -8.08
CA GLN A 115 28.14 8.16 -7.99
C GLN A 115 27.06 7.86 -6.95
N LEU A 116 27.02 8.62 -5.84
CA LEU A 116 25.97 8.51 -4.83
C LEU A 116 24.68 9.14 -5.35
N LEU A 117 24.76 10.31 -5.98
CA LEU A 117 23.63 10.97 -6.61
C LEU A 117 22.99 10.09 -7.70
N ASP A 118 23.83 9.48 -8.55
CA ASP A 118 23.37 8.54 -9.59
C ASP A 118 22.70 7.30 -8.99
N ARG A 119 23.21 6.75 -7.87
CA ARG A 119 22.55 5.64 -7.18
C ARG A 119 21.23 6.03 -6.54
N VAL A 120 21.12 7.23 -5.97
CA VAL A 120 19.86 7.74 -5.40
C VAL A 120 18.84 7.93 -6.51
N ASN A 121 19.22 8.58 -7.62
CA ASN A 121 18.34 8.76 -8.78
C ASN A 121 17.90 7.41 -9.37
N LYS A 122 18.81 6.44 -9.50
CA LYS A 122 18.47 5.08 -9.93
C LYS A 122 17.50 4.40 -8.99
N HIS A 123 17.67 4.59 -7.68
CA HIS A 123 16.78 4.01 -6.69
C HIS A 123 15.38 4.64 -6.73
N GLU A 124 15.29 5.98 -6.81
CA GLU A 124 14.02 6.69 -6.97
C GLU A 124 13.32 6.27 -8.26
N HIS A 125 14.06 6.17 -9.36
CA HIS A 125 13.50 5.68 -10.63
C HIS A 125 12.94 4.26 -10.52
N LEU A 126 13.61 3.35 -9.81
CA LEU A 126 13.10 2.00 -9.57
C LEU A 126 11.82 2.00 -8.73
N ILE A 127 11.70 2.90 -7.75
CA ILE A 127 10.48 3.07 -6.95
C ILE A 127 9.33 3.59 -7.83
N GLU A 128 9.61 4.59 -8.68
CA GLU A 128 8.62 5.11 -9.63
C GLU A 128 8.15 4.02 -10.59
N MET A 129 9.08 3.23 -11.13
CA MET A 129 8.75 2.10 -11.99
C MET A 129 7.90 1.06 -11.26
N ALA A 130 8.27 0.67 -10.04
CA ALA A 130 7.48 -0.28 -9.25
C ALA A 130 6.04 0.22 -9.01
N ARG A 131 5.89 1.49 -8.63
CA ARG A 131 4.59 2.12 -8.45
C ARG A 131 3.79 2.19 -9.75
N TRP A 132 4.45 2.50 -10.87
CA TRP A 132 3.81 2.49 -12.18
C TRP A 132 3.35 1.08 -12.56
N TYR A 133 4.16 0.05 -12.34
CA TYR A 133 3.76 -1.34 -12.58
C TYR A 133 2.57 -1.75 -11.72
N GLU A 134 2.54 -1.39 -10.44
CA GLU A 134 1.38 -1.63 -9.57
C GLU A 134 0.12 -0.93 -10.09
N GLN A 135 0.23 0.34 -10.47
CA GLN A 135 -0.88 1.12 -11.02
C GLN A 135 -1.38 0.55 -12.34
N MET A 136 -0.48 0.21 -13.25
CA MET A 136 -0.81 -0.41 -14.53
C MET A 136 -1.41 -1.79 -14.34
N THR A 137 -0.91 -2.57 -13.39
CA THR A 137 -1.51 -3.87 -13.03
C THR A 137 -2.92 -3.64 -12.53
N GLY A 138 -3.15 -2.71 -11.61
CA GLY A 138 -4.50 -2.38 -11.13
C GLY A 138 -5.45 -1.91 -12.25
N PHE A 139 -4.95 -1.11 -13.19
CA PHE A 139 -5.72 -0.62 -14.33
C PHE A 139 -6.03 -1.72 -15.35
N VAL A 140 -5.06 -2.59 -15.65
CA VAL A 140 -5.27 -3.75 -16.53
C VAL A 140 -6.24 -4.72 -15.88
N GLN A 141 -6.14 -4.95 -14.57
CA GLN A 141 -7.08 -5.79 -13.83
C GLN A 141 -8.51 -5.21 -13.88
N SER A 142 -8.67 -3.89 -13.73
CA SER A 142 -9.99 -3.25 -13.77
C SER A 142 -10.62 -3.25 -15.16
N ILE A 143 -9.84 -3.09 -16.24
CA ILE A 143 -10.34 -3.18 -17.62
C ILE A 143 -10.61 -4.63 -18.02
N SER A 144 -9.66 -5.52 -17.77
CA SER A 144 -9.76 -6.92 -18.23
C SER A 144 -10.75 -7.74 -17.40
N GLY A 145 -11.02 -7.35 -16.16
CA GLY A 145 -11.78 -8.13 -15.18
C GLY A 145 -11.04 -9.37 -14.68
N ILE A 146 -9.73 -9.48 -14.98
CA ILE A 146 -8.86 -10.57 -14.60
C ILE A 146 -7.94 -10.07 -13.49
N HIS A 147 -8.06 -10.63 -12.30
CA HIS A 147 -7.25 -10.29 -11.14
C HIS A 147 -6.26 -11.42 -10.83
N VAL A 148 -4.97 -11.14 -10.96
CA VAL A 148 -3.93 -12.08 -10.53
C VAL A 148 -3.87 -12.06 -9.01
N LEU A 149 -4.03 -13.23 -8.40
CA LEU A 149 -3.93 -13.42 -6.95
C LEU A 149 -2.49 -13.81 -6.58
N PRO A 150 -2.09 -13.63 -5.31
CA PRO A 150 -0.77 -14.06 -4.85
C PRO A 150 -0.58 -15.55 -5.16
N SER A 151 0.49 -15.88 -5.90
CA SER A 151 0.88 -17.25 -6.24
C SER A 151 1.78 -17.82 -5.15
N ASP A 152 1.64 -19.13 -4.88
CA ASP A 152 2.53 -19.86 -3.97
C ASP A 152 3.14 -21.04 -4.72
N GLY A 153 4.48 -21.10 -4.72
CA GLY A 153 5.27 -22.10 -5.44
C GLY A 153 4.88 -22.25 -6.92
N ASP A 154 4.49 -23.47 -7.29
CA ASP A 154 4.17 -23.88 -8.66
C ASP A 154 2.71 -23.55 -9.05
N THR A 155 1.96 -22.87 -8.18
CA THR A 155 0.54 -22.58 -8.41
C THR A 155 0.28 -21.08 -8.53
N MET A 156 -0.35 -20.70 -9.64
CA MET A 156 -0.77 -19.33 -9.91
C MET A 156 -2.30 -19.26 -9.93
N HIS A 157 -2.87 -18.40 -9.09
CA HIS A 157 -4.32 -18.21 -9.05
C HIS A 157 -4.72 -16.92 -9.76
N VAL A 158 -5.72 -17.02 -10.62
CA VAL A 158 -6.26 -15.91 -11.38
C VAL A 158 -7.76 -15.86 -11.17
N ARG A 159 -8.26 -14.74 -10.66
CA ARG A 159 -9.69 -14.51 -10.48
C ARG A 159 -10.27 -13.82 -11.71
N ILE A 160 -11.31 -14.40 -12.28
CA ILE A 160 -12.08 -13.84 -13.39
C ILE A 160 -13.50 -13.67 -12.88
N ARG A 161 -13.89 -12.42 -12.56
CA ARG A 161 -15.16 -12.13 -11.87
C ARG A 161 -15.34 -12.99 -10.60
N ASN A 162 -16.37 -13.83 -10.56
CA ASN A 162 -16.70 -14.71 -9.43
C ASN A 162 -15.98 -16.07 -9.49
N PHE A 163 -15.23 -16.33 -10.55
CA PHE A 163 -14.52 -17.58 -10.76
C PHE A 163 -13.04 -17.44 -10.43
N THR A 164 -12.42 -18.53 -10.00
CA THR A 164 -10.99 -18.61 -9.73
C THR A 164 -10.38 -19.73 -10.57
N LEU A 165 -9.52 -19.35 -11.51
CA LEU A 165 -8.71 -20.25 -12.30
C LEU A 165 -7.39 -20.50 -11.58
N SER A 166 -7.10 -21.76 -11.28
CA SER A 166 -5.85 -22.21 -10.67
C SER A 166 -4.99 -22.84 -11.74
N LEU A 167 -3.86 -22.21 -12.04
CA LEU A 167 -2.87 -22.65 -13.03
C LEU A 167 -1.73 -23.36 -12.28
N THR A 168 -1.32 -24.52 -12.77
CA THR A 168 -0.12 -25.23 -12.29
C THR A 168 0.98 -25.00 -13.31
N VAL A 169 2.07 -24.35 -12.91
CA VAL A 169 3.17 -23.93 -13.78
C VAL A 169 4.46 -24.56 -13.28
N ASP A 170 5.21 -25.19 -14.18
CA ASP A 170 6.59 -25.59 -13.91
C ASP A 170 7.46 -24.32 -13.85
N VAL A 171 7.88 -23.92 -12.66
CA VAL A 171 8.69 -22.70 -12.45
C VAL A 171 10.06 -22.80 -13.13
N MET A 172 10.60 -24.02 -13.31
CA MET A 172 11.91 -24.21 -13.92
C MET A 172 11.89 -24.03 -15.44
N ASN A 173 10.81 -24.48 -16.10
CA ASN A 173 10.68 -24.44 -17.55
C ASN A 173 9.73 -23.33 -18.04
N GLY A 174 8.97 -22.71 -17.14
CA GLY A 174 7.95 -21.71 -17.47
C GLY A 174 6.78 -22.28 -18.25
N THR A 175 6.50 -23.58 -18.11
CA THR A 175 5.47 -24.29 -18.89
C THR A 175 4.23 -24.57 -18.04
N LEU A 176 3.05 -24.31 -18.61
CA LEU A 176 1.77 -24.67 -18.01
C LEU A 176 1.61 -26.19 -18.01
N GLN A 177 1.39 -26.78 -16.83
CA GLN A 177 1.14 -28.23 -16.67
C GLN A 177 -0.35 -28.57 -16.61
N GLY A 178 -1.18 -27.62 -16.16
CA GLY A 178 -2.62 -27.82 -16.08
C GLY A 178 -3.33 -26.62 -15.48
N ALA A 179 -4.66 -26.64 -15.57
CA ALA A 179 -5.50 -25.62 -14.96
C ALA A 179 -6.83 -26.21 -14.46
N ALA A 180 -7.39 -25.60 -13.43
CA ALA A 180 -8.70 -25.95 -12.88
C ALA A 180 -9.50 -24.68 -12.56
N LEU A 181 -10.79 -24.68 -12.86
CA LEU A 181 -11.67 -23.52 -12.65
C LEU A 181 -12.64 -23.80 -11.51
N ALA A 182 -12.64 -22.96 -10.48
CA ALA A 182 -13.61 -23.02 -9.40
C ALA A 182 -14.58 -21.84 -9.47
N PRO A 183 -15.90 -22.04 -9.29
CA PRO A 183 -16.59 -23.33 -9.21
C PRO A 183 -16.66 -24.07 -10.56
N ASP A 184 -16.79 -25.40 -10.53
CA ASP A 184 -16.82 -26.31 -11.71
C ASP A 184 -18.13 -26.23 -12.53
N THR A 185 -18.74 -25.04 -12.62
CA THR A 185 -20.02 -24.84 -13.35
C THR A 185 -19.82 -24.54 -14.83
N VAL A 186 -18.60 -24.18 -15.24
CA VAL A 186 -18.21 -23.91 -16.63
C VAL A 186 -17.16 -24.94 -17.02
N ASP A 187 -17.41 -25.66 -18.12
CA ASP A 187 -16.43 -26.59 -18.67
C ASP A 187 -15.37 -25.83 -19.47
N ILE A 188 -14.10 -26.10 -19.15
CA ILE A 188 -12.93 -25.54 -19.82
C ILE A 188 -11.89 -26.61 -20.17
N ALA A 189 -12.22 -27.91 -20.06
CA ALA A 189 -11.25 -28.99 -20.19
C ALA A 189 -10.53 -28.99 -21.56
N ASP A 190 -11.28 -28.72 -22.62
CA ASP A 190 -10.78 -28.55 -23.98
C ASP A 190 -9.83 -27.34 -24.13
N LEU A 191 -10.13 -26.21 -23.47
CA LEU A 191 -9.25 -25.05 -23.45
C LEU A 191 -7.95 -25.33 -22.71
N VAL A 192 -8.02 -26.12 -21.62
CA VAL A 192 -6.83 -26.50 -20.84
C VAL A 192 -5.93 -27.41 -21.67
N GLU A 193 -6.49 -28.36 -22.42
CA GLU A 193 -5.73 -29.24 -23.31
C GLU A 193 -4.93 -28.43 -24.33
N ILE A 194 -5.59 -27.53 -25.07
CA ILE A 194 -4.93 -26.66 -26.06
C ILE A 194 -3.88 -25.76 -25.41
N ALA A 195 -4.22 -25.12 -24.29
CA ALA A 195 -3.31 -24.19 -23.61
C ALA A 195 -2.08 -24.86 -23.01
N VAL A 196 -2.18 -26.12 -22.57
CA VAL A 196 -1.05 -26.91 -22.08
C VAL A 196 -0.16 -27.34 -23.25
N GLU A 197 -0.74 -27.78 -24.37
CA GLU A 197 0.01 -28.19 -25.56
C GLU A 197 0.78 -27.03 -26.20
N GLU A 198 0.15 -25.87 -26.33
CA GLU A 198 0.75 -24.69 -26.96
C GLU A 198 1.50 -23.78 -25.96
N ASN A 199 1.41 -24.09 -24.67
CA ASN A 199 1.87 -23.23 -23.56
C ASN A 199 1.31 -21.80 -23.64
N ASP A 200 0.06 -21.65 -24.10
CA ASP A 200 -0.61 -20.36 -24.29
C ASP A 200 -1.58 -20.04 -23.14
N VAL A 201 -1.05 -19.43 -22.09
CA VAL A 201 -1.84 -18.93 -20.95
C VAL A 201 -2.77 -17.78 -21.37
N ALA A 202 -2.41 -16.99 -22.38
CA ALA A 202 -3.22 -15.85 -22.81
C ALA A 202 -4.50 -16.30 -23.50
N LEU A 203 -4.42 -17.34 -24.34
CA LEU A 203 -5.58 -18.00 -24.93
C LEU A 203 -6.50 -18.56 -23.85
N LEU A 204 -5.96 -19.31 -22.89
CA LEU A 204 -6.74 -19.88 -21.79
C LEU A 204 -7.51 -18.79 -21.02
N LEU A 205 -6.83 -17.72 -20.62
CA LEU A 205 -7.45 -16.62 -19.88
C LEU A 205 -8.51 -15.87 -20.69
N ARG A 206 -8.27 -15.67 -21.99
CA ARG A 206 -9.20 -14.96 -22.87
C ARG A 206 -10.48 -15.77 -23.08
N GLU A 207 -10.33 -17.05 -23.44
CA GLU A 207 -11.47 -17.92 -23.74
C GLU A 207 -12.22 -18.33 -22.47
N ALA A 208 -11.53 -18.61 -21.36
CA ALA A 208 -12.19 -18.86 -20.07
C ALA A 208 -13.02 -17.65 -19.63
N ARG A 209 -12.49 -16.43 -19.79
CA ARG A 209 -13.24 -15.21 -19.50
C ARG A 209 -14.49 -15.09 -20.39
N HIS A 210 -14.38 -15.45 -21.66
CA HIS A 210 -15.53 -15.43 -22.56
C HIS A 210 -16.61 -16.42 -22.12
N ARG A 211 -16.24 -17.69 -21.86
CA ARG A 211 -17.17 -18.72 -21.38
C ARG A 211 -17.85 -18.37 -20.07
N ILE A 212 -17.10 -17.80 -19.12
CA ILE A 212 -17.65 -17.30 -17.86
C ILE A 212 -18.70 -16.21 -18.12
N ALA A 213 -18.39 -15.24 -19.00
CA ALA A 213 -19.33 -14.17 -19.34
C ALA A 213 -20.58 -14.70 -20.05
N SER A 214 -20.43 -15.69 -20.95
CA SER A 214 -21.52 -16.38 -21.63
C SER A 214 -22.41 -17.14 -20.65
N HIS A 215 -21.81 -17.85 -19.69
CA HIS A 215 -22.51 -18.56 -18.63
C HIS A 215 -23.35 -17.61 -17.76
N GLU A 216 -22.74 -16.52 -17.25
CA GLU A 216 -23.43 -15.52 -16.43
C GLU A 216 -24.56 -14.82 -17.21
N LYS A 217 -24.36 -14.56 -18.51
CA LYS A 217 -25.40 -14.00 -19.39
C LYS A 217 -26.58 -14.96 -19.55
N LEU A 218 -26.30 -16.25 -19.76
CA LEU A 218 -27.34 -17.27 -19.86
C LEU A 218 -28.17 -17.37 -18.58
N GLU A 219 -27.51 -17.32 -17.42
CA GLU A 219 -28.21 -17.30 -16.12
C GLU A 219 -29.10 -16.06 -15.96
N ALA A 220 -28.60 -14.89 -16.35
CA ALA A 220 -29.37 -13.65 -16.32
C ALA A 220 -30.58 -13.69 -17.28
N ASP A 221 -30.41 -14.23 -18.49
CA ASP A 221 -31.47 -14.38 -19.47
C ASP A 221 -32.58 -15.33 -18.98
N VAL A 222 -32.20 -16.47 -18.40
CA VAL A 222 -33.16 -17.43 -17.79
C VAL A 222 -33.92 -16.77 -16.65
N ALA A 223 -33.23 -16.07 -15.74
CA ALA A 223 -33.87 -15.36 -14.63
C ALA A 223 -34.85 -14.29 -15.13
N THR A 224 -34.49 -13.56 -16.18
CA THR A 224 -35.34 -12.53 -16.80
C THR A 224 -36.60 -13.13 -17.40
N LEU A 225 -36.47 -14.24 -18.13
CA LEU A 225 -37.61 -14.96 -18.73
C LEU A 225 -38.56 -15.53 -17.66
N GLN A 226 -38.01 -16.08 -16.57
CA GLN A 226 -38.82 -16.55 -15.43
C GLN A 226 -39.63 -15.41 -14.80
N GLN A 227 -39.04 -14.21 -14.65
CA GLN A 227 -39.75 -13.03 -14.15
C GLN A 227 -40.88 -12.57 -15.09
N GLN A 228 -40.72 -12.79 -16.41
CA GLN A 228 -41.75 -12.52 -17.41
C GLN A 228 -42.84 -13.61 -17.47
N GLY A 229 -42.76 -14.65 -16.63
CA GLY A 229 -43.73 -15.74 -16.57
C GLY A 229 -43.51 -16.83 -17.62
N VAL A 230 -42.36 -16.84 -18.31
CA VAL A 230 -41.98 -17.92 -19.22
C VAL A 230 -41.39 -19.06 -18.39
N MET A 231 -41.91 -20.27 -18.59
CA MET A 231 -41.38 -21.47 -17.94
C MET A 231 -40.08 -21.87 -18.63
N CYS A 232 -38.95 -21.42 -18.10
CA CYS A 232 -37.61 -21.83 -18.55
C CYS A 232 -36.77 -22.35 -17.40
N GLU A 233 -36.00 -23.40 -17.66
CA GLU A 233 -35.12 -24.05 -16.71
C GLU A 233 -33.84 -24.49 -17.41
N ARG A 234 -32.70 -24.31 -16.73
CA ARG A 234 -31.41 -24.75 -17.21
C ARG A 234 -31.19 -26.21 -16.82
N THR A 235 -31.00 -27.09 -17.80
CA THR A 235 -30.89 -28.54 -17.59
C THR A 235 -29.44 -29.03 -17.54
N SER A 236 -28.51 -28.31 -18.15
CA SER A 236 -27.06 -28.54 -18.06
C SER A 236 -26.28 -27.23 -18.29
N ALA A 237 -24.95 -27.26 -18.22
CA ALA A 237 -24.10 -26.10 -18.51
C ALA A 237 -24.51 -25.41 -19.84
N ASP A 238 -24.73 -26.20 -20.89
CA ASP A 238 -24.95 -25.68 -22.23
C ASP A 238 -26.37 -25.94 -22.78
N ARG A 239 -27.36 -26.20 -21.90
CA ARG A 239 -28.72 -26.48 -22.36
C ARG A 239 -29.81 -25.86 -21.49
N VAL A 240 -30.83 -25.35 -22.18
CA VAL A 240 -32.00 -24.73 -21.58
C VAL A 240 -33.27 -25.35 -22.15
N GLN A 241 -34.18 -25.66 -21.26
CA GLN A 241 -35.53 -26.09 -21.58
C GLN A 241 -36.47 -24.90 -21.39
N LEU A 242 -37.31 -24.61 -22.40
CA LEU A 242 -38.24 -23.49 -22.36
C LEU A 242 -39.62 -23.88 -22.90
N THR A 243 -40.69 -23.37 -22.29
CA THR A 243 -42.07 -23.63 -22.71
C THR A 243 -42.74 -22.33 -23.17
N VAL A 244 -43.21 -22.32 -24.42
CA VAL A 244 -43.88 -21.18 -25.03
C VAL A 244 -45.22 -21.66 -25.63
N ARG A 245 -46.34 -21.06 -25.21
CA ARG A 245 -47.70 -21.37 -25.71
C ARG A 245 -48.03 -22.88 -25.76
N ASN A 246 -47.72 -23.62 -24.70
CA ASN A 246 -47.89 -25.09 -24.57
C ASN A 246 -46.98 -25.95 -25.45
N THR A 247 -45.98 -25.35 -26.10
CA THR A 247 -44.94 -26.08 -26.82
C THR A 247 -43.64 -26.06 -26.01
N LEU A 248 -43.07 -27.24 -25.80
CA LEU A 248 -41.80 -27.41 -25.10
C LEU A 248 -40.65 -27.38 -26.11
N TYR A 249 -39.60 -26.61 -25.80
CA TYR A 249 -38.39 -26.48 -26.61
C TYR A 249 -37.16 -26.84 -25.81
N HIS A 250 -36.21 -27.49 -26.47
CA HIS A 250 -34.89 -27.76 -25.94
C HIS A 250 -33.87 -27.02 -26.79
N VAL A 251 -33.15 -26.10 -26.14
CA VAL A 251 -32.20 -25.21 -26.79
C VAL A 251 -30.81 -25.55 -26.29
N ASP A 252 -29.94 -25.88 -27.22
CA ASP A 252 -28.51 -26.02 -26.97
C ASP A 252 -27.90 -24.61 -27.11
N THR A 253 -27.30 -24.13 -26.02
CA THR A 253 -26.55 -22.87 -25.98
C THR A 253 -25.10 -23.26 -26.16
N SER A 254 -24.49 -22.91 -27.29
CA SER A 254 -23.08 -23.24 -27.52
C SER A 254 -22.19 -22.72 -26.38
N SER A 255 -21.04 -23.33 -26.16
CA SER A 255 -20.03 -22.86 -25.21
C SER A 255 -19.55 -21.43 -25.53
N GLU A 256 -19.73 -20.95 -26.77
CA GLU A 256 -19.41 -19.60 -27.22
C GLU A 256 -20.67 -18.71 -27.35
N TYR A 257 -21.76 -19.06 -26.65
CA TYR A 257 -23.00 -18.26 -26.56
C TYR A 257 -22.69 -16.78 -26.26
N GLY A 258 -22.93 -15.89 -27.24
CA GLY A 258 -22.66 -14.47 -27.09
C GLY A 258 -21.33 -13.99 -27.67
N HIS A 259 -20.58 -14.83 -28.40
CA HIS A 259 -19.67 -14.35 -29.42
C HIS A 259 -20.49 -13.79 -30.61
N ASP A 260 -19.96 -12.81 -31.36
CA ASP A 260 -20.65 -12.12 -32.47
C ASP A 260 -21.13 -13.06 -33.62
N SER A 261 -20.89 -14.37 -33.50
CA SER A 261 -21.04 -15.38 -34.55
C SER A 261 -21.70 -16.70 -34.14
N GLU A 262 -22.06 -16.91 -32.87
CA GLU A 262 -22.71 -18.16 -32.45
C GLU A 262 -24.17 -17.97 -32.03
N TRP A 263 -25.06 -18.69 -32.72
CA TRP A 263 -26.51 -18.62 -32.54
C TRP A 263 -27.02 -19.78 -31.69
N LEU A 264 -28.14 -19.56 -30.99
CA LEU A 264 -28.84 -20.60 -30.26
C LEU A 264 -29.39 -21.66 -31.21
N HIS A 265 -29.25 -22.93 -30.83
CA HIS A 265 -29.75 -24.04 -31.63
C HIS A 265 -30.91 -24.75 -30.94
N VAL A 266 -32.10 -24.70 -31.55
CA VAL A 266 -33.26 -25.45 -31.08
C VAL A 266 -33.13 -26.89 -31.56
N ARG A 267 -32.80 -27.80 -30.64
CA ARG A 267 -32.52 -29.20 -30.96
C ARG A 267 -33.78 -30.00 -31.25
N TRP A 268 -34.82 -29.78 -30.45
CA TRP A 268 -36.12 -30.44 -30.63
C TRP A 268 -37.24 -29.64 -29.95
N MET A 269 -38.48 -29.92 -30.36
CA MET A 269 -39.67 -29.33 -29.80
C MET A 269 -40.81 -30.36 -29.66
N LYS A 270 -41.75 -30.12 -28.74
CA LYS A 270 -42.92 -30.96 -28.52
C LYS A 270 -44.20 -30.10 -28.44
N PRO A 271 -45.19 -30.26 -29.34
CA PRO A 271 -45.21 -31.19 -30.49
C PRO A 271 -44.13 -30.84 -31.54
N SER A 272 -43.65 -31.84 -32.28
CA SER A 272 -42.56 -31.67 -33.24
C SER A 272 -43.03 -30.97 -34.51
N ASP A 273 -42.40 -29.85 -34.87
CA ASP A 273 -42.57 -29.19 -36.17
C ASP A 273 -41.20 -28.95 -36.84
N PRO A 274 -40.81 -29.79 -37.82
CA PRO A 274 -39.52 -29.68 -38.49
C PRO A 274 -39.41 -28.44 -39.40
N ARG A 275 -40.52 -27.82 -39.81
CA ARG A 275 -40.46 -26.57 -40.60
C ARG A 275 -40.09 -25.42 -39.69
N LEU A 276 -40.74 -25.34 -38.54
CA LEU A 276 -40.45 -24.32 -37.53
C LEU A 276 -39.01 -24.46 -37.00
N LEU A 277 -38.56 -25.68 -36.70
CA LEU A 277 -37.16 -25.93 -36.30
C LEU A 277 -36.15 -25.45 -37.35
N ASN A 278 -36.40 -25.71 -38.63
CA ASN A 278 -35.51 -25.23 -39.70
C ASN A 278 -35.54 -23.71 -39.84
N ALA A 279 -36.71 -23.08 -39.77
CA ALA A 279 -36.83 -21.62 -39.86
C ALA A 279 -36.06 -20.93 -38.72
N ILE A 280 -36.22 -21.40 -37.48
CA ILE A 280 -35.52 -20.82 -36.33
C ILE A 280 -34.00 -21.01 -36.44
N ASN A 281 -33.55 -22.24 -36.75
CA ASN A 281 -32.13 -22.56 -36.75
C ASN A 281 -31.36 -22.03 -37.97
N LYS A 282 -32.02 -21.79 -39.11
CA LYS A 282 -31.36 -21.36 -40.35
C LYS A 282 -31.65 -19.92 -40.76
N GLU A 283 -32.85 -19.41 -40.48
CA GLU A 283 -33.29 -18.10 -40.97
C GLU A 283 -33.21 -17.02 -39.88
N GLU A 284 -33.72 -17.31 -38.68
CA GLU A 284 -33.80 -16.32 -37.60
C GLU A 284 -32.52 -16.20 -36.77
N GLN A 285 -31.78 -17.30 -36.58
CA GLN A 285 -30.44 -17.31 -35.97
C GLN A 285 -30.34 -16.45 -34.69
N CYS A 286 -31.17 -16.74 -33.70
CA CYS A 286 -31.27 -15.91 -32.49
C CYS A 286 -30.02 -16.03 -31.62
N ALA A 287 -29.44 -14.90 -31.22
CA ALA A 287 -28.24 -14.85 -30.39
C ALA A 287 -28.53 -14.81 -28.88
N THR A 288 -29.78 -14.56 -28.46
CA THR A 288 -30.15 -14.52 -27.04
C THR A 288 -31.46 -15.25 -26.75
N LEU A 289 -31.63 -15.78 -25.53
CA LEU A 289 -32.87 -16.47 -25.16
C LEU A 289 -34.12 -15.55 -25.23
N PRO A 290 -34.09 -14.28 -24.80
CA PRO A 290 -35.24 -13.39 -24.93
C PRO A 290 -35.65 -13.16 -26.39
N THR A 291 -34.68 -12.95 -27.29
CA THR A 291 -34.97 -12.77 -28.72
C THR A 291 -35.56 -14.04 -29.34
N LEU A 292 -35.05 -15.21 -28.95
CA LEU A 292 -35.62 -16.50 -29.36
C LEU A 292 -37.08 -16.64 -28.90
N VAL A 293 -37.40 -16.28 -27.66
CA VAL A 293 -38.78 -16.36 -27.14
C VAL A 293 -39.71 -15.40 -27.89
N ASP A 294 -39.29 -14.17 -28.14
CA ASP A 294 -40.08 -13.20 -28.92
C ASP A 294 -40.37 -13.70 -30.34
N ARG A 295 -39.37 -14.30 -31.00
CA ARG A 295 -39.55 -14.92 -32.32
C ARG A 295 -40.47 -16.11 -32.29
N LEU A 296 -40.34 -16.98 -31.28
CA LEU A 296 -41.25 -18.09 -31.08
C LEU A 296 -42.69 -17.59 -30.89
N LEU A 297 -42.92 -16.52 -30.13
CA LEU A 297 -44.25 -15.94 -29.95
C LEU A 297 -44.85 -15.37 -31.24
N GLN A 298 -44.01 -14.79 -32.12
CA GLN A 298 -44.42 -14.29 -33.44
C GLN A 298 -44.78 -15.42 -34.40
N LEU A 299 -43.98 -16.50 -34.43
CA LEU A 299 -44.19 -17.63 -35.35
C LEU A 299 -45.40 -18.52 -34.95
N HIS A 300 -45.88 -18.39 -33.71
CA HIS A 300 -47.12 -19.05 -33.25
C HIS A 300 -48.34 -18.11 -33.27
N ALA A 301 -48.21 -16.87 -33.76
CA ALA A 301 -49.33 -15.94 -33.93
C ALA A 301 -50.07 -16.23 -35.24
#